data_AF-A0A524MF27-F1
#
_entry.id   AF-A0A524MF27-F1
#
_cell.length_a   1.000
_cell.length_b   1.000
_cell.length_c   1.000
_cell.angle_alpha   90.00
_cell.angle_beta   90.00
_cell.angle_gamma   90.00
#
_symmetry.space_group_name_H-M   'P 1'
#
loop_
_entity.id
_entity.type
_entity.pdbx_description
1 polymer ?
#
loop_
_entity_poly.entity_id
_entity_poly.type
_entity_poly.pdbx_seq_one_letter_code
_entity_poly.pdbx_strand_id
1 'polypeptide(L)'
;MSEEEKLLFVRESSGLVKEVGTGFAILLPIALTLGPWFHFAGPQISTWNPGAQLVPMFALGAFAVFFEALASMCLMLAMPRSGASYHFTGRGFSPIFGVMEGWRSVITNPVFRGTGSFFAVQIFAGGLFVIGSAN
;
A
#
# COMPACT_ATOMS: atom_id res chain seq x y z
N MET A 1 34.92 -27.45 0.74
CA MET A 1 33.45 -27.54 0.76
C MET A 1 33.06 -27.81 2.21
N SER A 2 32.96 -26.74 3.00
CA SER A 2 32.65 -26.83 4.43
C SER A 2 31.16 -27.10 4.59
N GLU A 3 30.80 -28.16 5.29
CA GLU A 3 29.42 -28.46 5.66
C GLU A 3 28.83 -27.28 6.44
N GLU A 4 27.88 -26.57 5.84
CA GLU A 4 27.08 -25.57 6.53
C GLU A 4 26.32 -26.27 7.66
N GLU A 5 26.63 -25.87 8.89
CA GLU A 5 26.00 -26.33 10.11
C GLU A 5 24.48 -26.06 10.02
N LYS A 6 23.70 -27.10 9.69
CA LYS A 6 22.25 -27.02 9.57
C LYS A 6 21.64 -26.67 10.93
N LEU A 7 21.39 -25.38 11.14
CA LEU A 7 20.65 -24.86 12.28
C LEU A 7 19.24 -25.50 12.29
N LEU A 8 18.84 -26.02 13.46
CA LEU A 8 17.71 -26.94 13.68
C LEU A 8 16.31 -26.43 13.26
N PHE A 9 16.19 -25.16 12.82
CA PHE A 9 14.92 -24.52 12.45
C PHE A 9 15.04 -23.55 11.26
N VAL A 10 15.95 -23.80 10.32
CA VAL A 10 15.96 -23.06 9.05
C VAL A 10 14.96 -23.73 8.11
N ARG A 11 13.74 -23.18 8.01
CA ARG A 11 12.88 -23.48 6.86
C ARG A 11 13.59 -22.92 5.64
N GLU A 12 13.93 -23.77 4.67
CA GLU A 12 14.35 -23.30 3.35
C GLU A 12 13.33 -22.27 2.88
N SER A 13 13.78 -21.04 2.64
CA SER A 13 12.96 -20.09 1.89
C SER A 13 12.65 -20.81 0.59
N SER A 14 11.37 -21.19 0.39
CA SER A 14 10.91 -21.81 -0.84
C SER A 14 11.59 -21.06 -1.97
N GLY A 15 12.38 -21.75 -2.81
CA GLY A 15 13.34 -21.19 -3.76
C GLY A 15 12.77 -20.27 -4.85
N LEU A 16 11.68 -19.56 -4.55
CA LEU A 16 11.25 -18.33 -5.17
C LEU A 16 12.46 -17.39 -5.18
N VAL A 17 13.11 -17.35 -6.34
CA VAL A 17 14.00 -16.28 -6.76
C VAL A 17 13.30 -14.96 -6.39
N LYS A 18 14.06 -13.91 -6.04
CA LYS A 18 13.48 -12.56 -5.91
C LYS A 18 12.87 -12.16 -7.27
N GLU A 19 11.63 -12.59 -7.54
CA GLU A 19 10.88 -12.27 -8.77
C GLU A 19 10.67 -10.76 -8.89
N VAL A 20 10.71 -10.07 -7.74
CA VAL A 20 10.53 -8.62 -7.63
C VAL A 20 11.89 -7.95 -7.52
N GLY A 21 12.36 -7.39 -8.64
CA GLY A 21 13.51 -6.49 -8.67
C GLY A 21 13.21 -5.13 -8.01
N THR A 22 14.26 -4.37 -7.70
CA THR A 22 14.17 -3.07 -7.02
C THR A 22 13.24 -2.08 -7.73
N GLY A 23 13.25 -2.06 -9.07
CA GLY A 23 12.36 -1.20 -9.85
C GLY A 23 10.88 -1.55 -9.64
N PHE A 24 10.52 -2.83 -9.68
CA PHE A 24 9.15 -3.27 -9.42
C PHE A 24 8.75 -3.05 -7.96
N ALA A 25 9.69 -3.19 -7.01
CA ALA A 25 9.47 -2.90 -5.60
C ALA A 25 9.10 -1.43 -5.32
N ILE A 26 9.62 -0.48 -6.12
CA ILE A 26 9.28 0.94 -6.03
C ILE A 26 7.97 1.25 -6.77
N LEU A 27 7.76 0.63 -7.94
CA LEU A 27 6.56 0.86 -8.76
C LEU A 27 5.28 0.37 -8.08
N LEU A 28 5.34 -0.74 -7.35
CA LEU A 28 4.19 -1.34 -6.69
C LEU A 28 3.49 -0.38 -5.70
N PRO A 29 4.18 0.23 -4.72
CA PRO A 29 3.57 1.21 -3.83
C PRO A 29 3.16 2.51 -4.55
N ILE A 30 3.89 2.95 -5.57
CA ILE A 30 3.51 4.13 -6.37
C ILE A 30 2.18 3.87 -7.08
N ALA A 31 2.03 2.75 -7.78
CA ALA A 31 0.80 2.42 -8.51
C ALA A 31 -0.43 2.30 -7.57
N LEU A 32 -0.23 1.81 -6.34
CA LEU A 32 -1.30 1.70 -5.34
C LEU A 32 -1.71 3.07 -4.75
N THR A 33 -0.78 4.01 -4.64
CA THR A 33 -1.01 5.33 -4.00
C THR A 33 -1.44 6.40 -4.99
N LEU A 34 -0.76 6.51 -6.13
CA LEU A 34 -1.07 7.45 -7.23
C LEU A 34 -2.22 6.97 -8.12
N GLY A 35 -2.81 5.83 -7.80
CA GLY A 35 -3.89 5.22 -8.57
C GLY A 35 -5.22 6.00 -8.54
N PRO A 36 -6.34 5.31 -8.76
CA PRO A 36 -7.67 5.93 -8.95
C PRO A 36 -8.09 6.88 -7.83
N TRP A 37 -7.58 6.67 -6.61
CA TRP A 37 -7.88 7.50 -5.45
C TRP A 37 -7.44 8.95 -5.60
N PHE A 38 -6.24 9.22 -6.10
CA PHE A 38 -5.77 10.60 -6.28
C PHE A 38 -6.56 11.30 -7.39
N HIS A 39 -6.76 10.60 -8.50
CA HIS A 39 -7.43 11.13 -9.69
C HIS A 39 -8.95 11.30 -9.53
N PHE A 40 -9.60 10.50 -8.69
CA PHE A 40 -11.02 10.62 -8.39
C PHE A 40 -11.28 11.49 -7.17
N ALA A 41 -10.68 11.18 -6.02
CA ALA A 41 -11.02 11.85 -4.77
C ALA A 41 -10.50 13.29 -4.70
N GLY A 42 -9.35 13.60 -5.31
CA GLY A 42 -8.78 14.95 -5.32
C GLY A 42 -9.74 15.99 -5.91
N PRO A 43 -10.18 15.83 -7.17
CA PRO A 43 -11.18 16.72 -7.77
C PRO A 43 -12.53 16.67 -7.05
N GLN A 44 -12.95 15.49 -6.60
CA GLN A 44 -14.27 15.30 -5.99
C GLN A 44 -14.41 15.98 -4.62
N ILE A 45 -13.33 16.08 -3.83
CA ILE A 45 -13.38 16.82 -2.56
C ILE A 45 -13.63 18.31 -2.81
N SER A 46 -13.10 18.85 -3.91
CA SER A 46 -13.33 20.24 -4.34
C SER A 46 -14.79 20.49 -4.72
N THR A 47 -15.45 19.50 -5.34
CA THR A 47 -16.85 19.62 -5.74
C THR A 47 -17.81 19.44 -4.56
N TRP A 48 -17.50 18.54 -3.62
CA TRP A 48 -18.34 18.31 -2.43
C TRP A 48 -18.21 19.39 -1.37
N ASN A 49 -17.05 20.04 -1.25
CA ASN A 49 -16.80 21.09 -0.26
C ASN A 49 -16.31 22.36 -0.96
N PRO A 50 -17.24 23.21 -1.43
CA PRO A 50 -16.89 24.48 -2.07
C PRO A 50 -16.10 25.35 -1.08
N GLY A 51 -14.84 25.65 -1.40
CA GLY A 51 -13.94 26.46 -0.57
C GLY A 51 -12.86 25.66 0.19
N ALA A 52 -12.80 24.34 0.03
CA ALA A 52 -11.73 23.53 0.60
C ALA A 52 -10.37 23.90 -0.02
N GLN A 53 -9.42 24.29 0.85
CA GLN A 53 -8.04 24.54 0.45
C GLN A 53 -7.30 23.20 0.31
N LEU A 54 -7.28 22.66 -0.91
CA LEU A 54 -6.69 21.34 -1.19
C LEU A 54 -5.20 21.27 -0.85
N VAL A 55 -4.43 22.31 -1.17
CA VAL A 55 -2.96 22.33 -0.99
C VAL A 55 -2.54 22.13 0.47
N PRO A 56 -3.00 22.94 1.45
CA PRO A 56 -2.63 22.73 2.85
C PRO A 56 -3.18 21.42 3.42
N MET A 57 -4.36 20.96 2.95
CA MET A 57 -4.93 19.68 3.37
C MET A 57 -4.05 18.49 2.95
N PHE A 58 -3.60 18.46 1.69
CA PHE A 58 -2.68 17.44 1.20
C PHE A 58 -1.30 17.56 1.85
N ALA A 59 -0.81 18.76 2.11
CA ALA A 59 0.47 18.97 2.79
C ALA A 59 0.48 18.38 4.21
N LEU A 60 -0.59 18.62 4.98
CA LEU A 60 -0.75 18.04 6.32
C LEU A 60 -0.88 16.51 6.28
N GLY A 61 -1.65 15.98 5.32
CA GLY A 61 -1.76 14.54 5.11
C GLY A 61 -0.44 13.89 4.73
N ALA A 62 0.29 14.48 3.77
CA ALA A 62 1.59 14.00 3.34
C ALA A 62 2.62 14.04 4.47
N PHE A 63 2.60 15.07 5.32
CA PHE A 63 3.46 15.17 6.48
C PHE A 63 3.24 14.00 7.45
N ALA A 64 2.00 13.71 7.83
CA ALA A 64 1.68 12.60 8.73
C ALA A 64 2.06 11.23 8.14
N VAL A 65 1.74 11.00 6.86
CA VAL A 65 2.05 9.76 6.15
C VAL A 65 3.56 9.57 5.97
N PHE A 66 4.33 10.64 5.80
CA PHE A 66 5.78 10.56 5.64
C PHE A 66 6.47 9.96 6.87
N PHE A 67 6.09 10.37 8.08
CA PHE A 67 6.67 9.78 9.30
C PHE A 67 6.25 8.33 9.51
N GLU A 68 5.01 7.98 9.16
CA GLU A 68 4.52 6.60 9.22
C GLU A 68 5.27 5.69 8.23
N ALA A 69 5.51 6.18 7.01
CA ALA A 69 6.32 5.50 6.00
C ALA A 69 7.77 5.31 6.46
N LEU A 70 8.37 6.31 7.12
CA LEU A 70 9.74 6.20 7.65
C LEU A 70 9.83 5.16 8.78
N ALA A 71 8.88 5.18 9.71
CA ALA A 71 8.82 4.22 10.81
C ALA A 71 8.62 2.78 10.29
N SER A 72 7.69 2.59 9.35
CA SER A 72 7.43 1.28 8.75
C SER A 72 8.61 0.77 7.92
N MET A 73 9.32 1.65 7.20
CA MET A 73 10.56 1.32 6.50
C MET A 73 11.62 0.78 7.47
N CYS A 74 11.87 1.48 8.58
CA CYS A 74 12.83 1.03 9.60
C CYS A 74 12.47 -0.35 10.17
N LEU A 75 11.19 -0.60 10.42
CA LEU A 75 10.71 -1.90 10.90
C LEU A 75 10.86 -3.01 9.86
N MET A 76 10.59 -2.74 8.59
CA MET A 76 10.77 -3.70 7.49
C MET A 76 12.26 -4.02 7.24
N LEU A 77 13.15 -3.06 7.43
CA LEU A 77 14.60 -3.28 7.39
C LEU A 77 15.09 -4.13 8.56
N ALA A 78 14.57 -3.90 9.76
CA ALA A 78 14.93 -4.67 10.95
C ALA A 78 14.38 -6.12 10.91
N MET A 79 13.24 -6.34 10.23
CA MET A 79 12.58 -7.64 10.16
C MET A 79 12.17 -8.00 8.71
N PRO A 80 13.13 -8.34 7.82
CA PRO A 80 12.89 -8.54 6.39
C PRO A 80 12.30 -9.93 6.11
N ARG A 81 11.02 -10.12 6.44
CA ARG A 81 10.28 -11.36 6.14
C ARG A 81 9.02 -11.03 5.37
N SER A 82 8.53 -12.00 4.60
CA SER A 82 7.22 -11.90 3.96
C SER A 82 6.15 -11.86 5.04
N GLY A 83 5.60 -10.69 5.26
CA GLY A 83 4.63 -10.40 6.31
C GLY A 83 4.55 -8.90 6.51
N ALA A 84 3.41 -8.32 6.14
CA ALA A 84 3.16 -6.89 6.24
C ALA A 84 3.07 -6.44 7.73
N SER A 85 2.23 -5.46 8.04
CA SER A 85 2.09 -4.89 9.39
C SER A 85 1.86 -5.89 10.51
N TYR A 86 1.19 -7.02 10.24
CA TYR A 86 0.91 -8.06 11.21
C TYR A 86 2.15 -8.76 11.77
N HIS A 87 3.25 -8.79 11.00
CA HIS A 87 4.45 -9.52 11.37
C HIS A 87 5.27 -8.78 12.43
N PHE A 88 5.49 -7.48 12.24
CA PHE A 88 6.19 -6.67 13.24
C PHE A 88 5.31 -6.34 14.45
N THR A 89 3.99 -6.20 14.31
CA THR A 89 3.08 -6.01 15.46
C THR A 89 2.98 -7.27 16.32
N GLY A 90 2.92 -8.45 15.71
CA GLY A 90 2.93 -9.73 16.42
C GLY A 90 4.22 -10.00 17.18
N ARG A 91 5.37 -9.52 16.67
CA ARG A 91 6.68 -9.65 17.34
C ARG A 91 6.99 -8.55 18.36
N GLY A 92 6.56 -7.32 18.08
CA GLY A 92 6.89 -6.17 18.92
C GLY A 92 5.99 -6.05 20.15
N PHE A 93 4.70 -6.37 20.02
CA PHE A 93 3.75 -6.23 21.11
C PHE A 93 3.33 -7.59 21.68
N SER A 94 2.52 -8.34 20.93
CA SER A 94 2.02 -9.65 21.32
C SER A 94 1.40 -10.34 20.11
N PRO A 95 1.39 -11.69 20.05
CA PRO A 95 0.74 -12.44 18.98
C PRO A 95 -0.71 -12.04 18.71
N ILE A 96 -1.46 -11.62 19.74
CA ILE A 96 -2.87 -11.19 19.60
C ILE A 96 -2.98 -9.96 18.70
N PHE A 97 -2.10 -8.97 18.87
CA PHE A 97 -2.09 -7.77 18.03
C PHE A 97 -1.69 -8.09 16.59
N GLY A 98 -0.80 -9.07 16.39
CA GLY A 98 -0.47 -9.58 15.06
C GLY A 98 -1.68 -10.22 14.37
N VAL A 99 -2.48 -11.02 15.09
CA VAL A 99 -3.70 -11.62 14.55
C VAL A 99 -4.75 -10.57 14.22
N MET A 100 -4.95 -9.57 15.10
CA MET A 100 -5.91 -8.48 14.84
C MET A 100 -5.52 -7.67 13.60
N GLU A 101 -4.24 -7.32 13.46
CA GLU A 101 -3.75 -6.61 12.26
C GLU A 101 -3.82 -7.49 11.01
N GLY A 102 -3.62 -8.80 11.15
CA GLY A 102 -3.83 -9.77 10.08
C GLY A 102 -5.27 -9.77 9.58
N TRP A 103 -6.26 -9.84 10.48
CA TRP A 103 -7.69 -9.79 10.14
C TRP A 103 -8.10 -8.46 9.52
N ARG A 104 -7.59 -7.35 10.05
CA ARG A 104 -7.74 -6.03 9.42
C ARG A 104 -7.24 -6.09 7.98
N SER A 105 -6.05 -6.62 7.72
CA SER A 105 -5.47 -6.73 6.37
C SER A 105 -6.31 -7.60 5.42
N VAL A 106 -6.87 -8.71 5.90
CA VAL A 106 -7.76 -9.60 5.12
C VAL A 106 -9.01 -8.88 4.63
N ILE A 107 -9.58 -7.99 5.44
CA ILE A 107 -10.79 -7.23 5.05
C ILE A 107 -10.41 -6.00 4.22
N THR A 108 -9.40 -5.25 4.66
CA THR A 108 -9.09 -3.94 4.09
C THR A 108 -8.46 -4.05 2.70
N ASN A 109 -7.60 -5.05 2.44
CA ASN A 109 -6.91 -5.16 1.16
C ASN A 109 -7.86 -5.44 -0.01
N PRO A 110 -8.81 -6.40 0.08
CA PRO A 110 -9.80 -6.61 -0.98
C PRO A 110 -10.74 -5.42 -1.16
N VAL A 111 -11.19 -4.80 -0.07
CA VAL A 111 -12.08 -3.62 -0.14
C VAL A 111 -11.34 -2.46 -0.81
N PHE A 112 -10.10 -2.18 -0.42
CA PHE A 112 -9.29 -1.14 -1.03
C PHE A 112 -9.09 -1.37 -2.53
N ARG A 113 -8.76 -2.61 -2.93
CA ARG A 113 -8.58 -2.97 -4.34
C ARG A 113 -9.88 -2.92 -5.13
N GLY A 114 -10.98 -3.41 -4.56
CA GLY A 114 -12.30 -3.41 -5.17
C GLY A 114 -12.79 -1.99 -5.40
N THR A 115 -12.76 -1.14 -4.38
CA THR A 115 -13.15 0.27 -4.49
C THR A 115 -12.25 1.04 -5.46
N GLY A 116 -10.94 0.77 -5.45
CA GLY A 116 -10.01 1.34 -6.44
C GLY A 116 -10.39 0.98 -7.87
N SER A 117 -10.73 -0.29 -8.14
CA SER A 117 -11.18 -0.72 -9.47
C SER A 117 -12.51 -0.08 -9.88
N PHE A 118 -13.43 0.11 -8.94
CA PHE A 118 -14.70 0.80 -9.19
C PHE A 118 -14.49 2.26 -9.63
N PHE A 119 -13.60 3.00 -8.94
CA PHE A 119 -13.26 4.37 -9.36
C PHE A 119 -12.49 4.42 -10.67
N ALA A 120 -11.61 3.45 -10.95
CA ALA A 120 -10.88 3.40 -12.21
C ALA A 120 -11.84 3.37 -13.43
N VAL A 121 -12.92 2.58 -13.34
CA VAL A 121 -13.94 2.51 -14.38
C VAL A 121 -14.63 3.85 -14.58
N GLN A 122 -14.95 4.57 -13.50
CA GLN A 122 -15.60 5.89 -13.59
C GLN A 122 -14.70 6.92 -14.26
N ILE A 123 -13.41 6.96 -13.91
CA ILE A 123 -12.45 7.87 -14.54
C ILE A 123 -12.33 7.55 -16.03
N PHE A 124 -12.20 6.27 -16.38
CA PHE A 124 -12.07 5.84 -17.77
C PHE A 124 -13.32 6.16 -18.60
N ALA A 125 -14.51 5.81 -18.09
CA ALA A 125 -15.78 6.10 -18.75
C ALA A 125 -16.03 7.62 -18.87
N GLY A 126 -15.73 8.38 -17.82
CA GLY A 126 -15.81 9.85 -17.85
C GLY A 126 -14.88 10.46 -18.89
N GLY A 127 -13.65 9.94 -19.01
CA GLY A 127 -12.70 10.36 -20.04
C GLY A 127 -13.23 10.11 -21.46
N LEU A 128 -13.79 8.93 -21.72
CA LEU A 128 -14.41 8.60 -23.01
C LEU A 128 -15.59 9.52 -23.35
N PHE A 129 -16.44 9.82 -22.37
CA PHE A 129 -17.56 10.74 -22.56
C PHE A 129 -17.09 12.14 -22.95
N VAL A 130 -16.09 12.67 -22.25
CA VAL A 130 -15.53 14.01 -22.56
C VAL A 130 -14.94 14.05 -23.97
N ILE A 131 -14.19 13.01 -24.37
CA ILE A 131 -13.65 12.89 -25.74
C ILE A 131 -14.78 12.87 -26.78
N GLY A 132 -15.85 12.11 -26.52
CA GLY A 132 -17.01 12.02 -27.41
C GLY A 132 -17.79 13.33 -27.53
N SER A 133 -17.86 14.10 -26.44
CA SER A 133 -18.56 15.40 -26.39
C SER A 133 -17.74 16.60 -26.91
N ALA A 134 -16.44 16.38 -27.19
CA ALA A 134 -15.54 17.42 -27.70
C ALA A 134 -15.56 17.54 -29.25
N ASN A 135 -16.43 16.78 -29.92
CA ASN A 135 -16.78 16.92 -31.34
C ASN A 135 -18.15 17.59 -31.47
#